data_AF-A0A2H9LEF5-F1
#
_entry.id   AF-A0A2H9LEF5-F1
#
_cell.length_a   1.000
_cell.length_b   1.000
_cell.length_c   1.000
_cell.angle_alpha   90.00
_cell.angle_beta   90.00
_cell.angle_gamma   90.00
#
_symmetry.space_group_name_H-M   'P 1'
#
loop_
_entity.id
_entity.type
_entity.pdbx_description
1 polymer ?
#
loop_
_entity_poly.entity_id
_entity_poly.type
_entity_poly.pdbx_seq_one_letter_code
_entity_poly.pdbx_strand_id
1 'polypeptide(L)'
;MERFMNYIFMVLIAGFFTAIVFYAAHVFFPVDNNNCWDKYSTPSITPKDNNYDDPAYVAKQNEIQKKVNTCNEAYDITRKSQERYKLILIGAVNILVLLALIFLGLNFVSFGVFVGVLLSSIIAALAYYDSSSIIALIIVIVLFVEAIILLTKSINGKQKVEKLNKKKRR
;
A
#
# COMPACT_ATOMS: atom_id res chain seq x y z
N MET A 1 -29.85 17.34 8.36
CA MET A 1 -28.54 18.02 8.33
C MET A 1 -27.48 17.23 9.09
N GLU A 2 -27.75 16.76 10.32
CA GLU A 2 -26.81 15.95 11.12
C GLU A 2 -26.20 14.73 10.40
N ARG A 3 -27.02 13.96 9.66
CA ARG A 3 -26.52 12.79 8.92
C ARG A 3 -25.46 13.17 7.88
N PHE A 4 -25.65 14.30 7.19
CA PHE A 4 -24.73 14.78 6.15
C PHE A 4 -23.37 15.19 6.74
N MET A 5 -23.38 15.90 7.88
CA MET A 5 -22.14 16.26 8.58
C MET A 5 -21.35 15.04 9.06
N ASN A 6 -22.05 13.98 9.49
CA ASN A 6 -21.40 12.72 9.87
C ASN A 6 -20.70 12.02 8.69
N TYR A 7 -21.27 12.08 7.49
CA TYR A 7 -20.61 11.55 6.28
C TYR A 7 -19.36 12.35 5.91
N ILE A 8 -19.41 13.69 5.98
CA ILE A 8 -18.24 14.53 5.70
C ILE A 8 -17.11 14.23 6.69
N PHE A 9 -17.44 14.15 7.98
CA PHE A 9 -16.45 13.82 9.02
C PHE A 9 -15.81 12.45 8.79
N MET A 10 -16.58 11.44 8.40
CA MET A 10 -16.03 10.12 8.05
C MET A 10 -15.05 10.19 6.90
N VAL A 11 -15.44 10.85 5.79
CA VAL A 11 -14.60 10.92 4.59
C VAL A 11 -13.30 11.65 4.92
N LEU A 12 -13.37 12.72 5.72
CA LEU A 12 -12.19 13.42 6.22
C LEU A 12 -11.30 12.51 7.07
N ILE A 13 -11.86 11.85 8.09
CA ILE A 13 -11.09 10.95 8.98
C ILE A 13 -10.42 9.84 8.17
N ALA A 14 -11.14 9.24 7.23
CA ALA A 14 -10.61 8.14 6.45
C ALA A 14 -9.56 8.61 5.42
N GLY A 15 -9.73 9.79 4.84
CA GLY A 15 -8.72 10.45 4.01
C GLY A 15 -7.44 10.75 4.80
N PHE A 16 -7.57 11.34 5.99
CA PHE A 16 -6.44 11.61 6.88
C PHE A 16 -5.74 10.33 7.33
N PHE A 17 -6.51 9.31 7.72
CA PHE A 17 -5.96 8.01 8.10
C PHE A 17 -5.13 7.40 6.97
N THR A 18 -5.66 7.44 5.74
CA THR A 18 -4.95 6.97 4.55
C THR A 18 -3.63 7.72 4.38
N ALA A 19 -3.67 9.05 4.40
CA ALA A 19 -2.47 9.88 4.25
C ALA A 19 -1.41 9.57 5.33
N ILE A 20 -1.82 9.39 6.58
CA ILE A 20 -0.93 9.05 7.70
C ILE A 20 -0.30 7.67 7.51
N VAL A 21 -1.07 6.66 7.10
CA VAL A 21 -0.55 5.29 6.90
C VAL A 21 0.46 5.25 5.74
N PHE A 22 0.17 5.95 4.64
CA PHE A 22 1.12 6.06 3.52
C PHE A 22 2.38 6.83 3.92
N TYR A 23 2.24 7.93 4.66
CA TYR A 23 3.38 8.69 5.18
C TYR A 23 4.24 7.84 6.11
N ALA A 24 3.63 7.10 7.04
CA ALA A 24 4.32 6.18 7.92
C ALA A 24 5.07 5.09 7.13
N ALA A 25 4.42 4.48 6.12
CA ALA A 25 5.08 3.49 5.27
C ALA A 25 6.27 4.07 4.48
N HIS A 26 6.23 5.34 4.10
CA HIS A 26 7.36 6.01 3.48
C HIS A 26 8.51 6.26 4.47
N VAL A 27 8.20 6.72 5.68
CA VAL A 27 9.20 7.00 6.74
C VAL A 27 9.87 5.72 7.23
N PHE A 28 9.12 4.64 7.45
CA PHE A 28 9.68 3.37 7.93
C PHE A 28 10.43 2.58 6.86
N PHE A 29 10.17 2.85 5.59
CA PHE A 29 10.81 2.18 4.46
C PHE A 29 11.25 3.22 3.42
N PRO A 30 12.29 4.01 3.73
CA PRO A 30 12.83 4.95 2.75
C PRO A 30 13.33 4.18 1.52
N VAL A 31 13.10 4.74 0.33
CA VAL A 31 13.72 4.23 -0.89
C VAL A 31 15.06 4.91 -1.00
N ASP A 32 16.14 4.17 -0.82
CA ASP A 32 17.49 4.71 -1.04
C ASP A 32 17.63 5.12 -2.51
N ASN A 33 18.30 6.24 -2.80
CA ASN A 33 18.54 6.61 -4.19
C ASN A 33 19.48 5.59 -4.85
N ASN A 34 19.17 5.19 -6.09
CA ASN A 34 20.08 4.34 -6.85
C ASN A 34 21.36 5.10 -7.19
N ASN A 35 22.40 4.89 -6.37
CA ASN A 35 23.72 5.48 -6.54
C ASN A 35 24.72 4.51 -7.19
N CYS A 36 24.24 3.45 -7.85
CA CYS A 36 25.09 2.47 -8.52
C CYS A 36 26.00 3.14 -9.56
N TRP A 37 25.49 4.13 -10.30
CA TRP A 37 26.32 4.87 -11.25
C TRP A 37 27.42 5.66 -10.55
N ASP A 38 27.09 6.47 -9.53
CA ASP A 38 28.06 7.30 -8.82
C ASP A 38 29.15 6.47 -8.12
N LYS A 39 28.77 5.28 -7.62
CA LYS A 39 29.67 4.34 -6.95
C LYS A 39 30.74 3.74 -7.88
N TYR A 40 30.41 3.51 -9.15
CA TYR A 40 31.32 2.86 -10.11
C TYR A 40 31.84 3.79 -11.22
N SER A 41 31.33 5.01 -11.34
CA SER A 41 31.72 5.98 -12.37
C SER A 41 32.97 6.79 -12.04
N THR A 42 33.52 6.69 -10.83
CA THR A 42 34.71 7.46 -10.42
C THR A 42 35.95 6.58 -10.15
N PRO A 43 37.16 7.05 -10.54
CA PRO A 43 37.43 8.28 -11.29
C PRO A 43 37.26 8.08 -12.80
N SER A 44 36.79 9.13 -13.48
CA SER A 44 36.54 9.20 -14.92
C SER A 44 37.65 8.49 -15.70
N ILE A 45 37.29 7.42 -16.40
CA ILE A 45 38.17 6.89 -17.43
C ILE A 45 38.18 7.95 -18.53
N THR A 46 39.14 8.86 -18.51
CA THR A 46 39.39 9.75 -19.64
C THR A 46 40.19 8.94 -20.66
N PRO A 47 39.73 8.81 -21.91
CA PRO A 47 40.51 8.16 -22.95
C PRO A 47 41.85 8.90 -23.09
N LYS A 48 42.94 8.14 -23.22
CA LYS A 48 44.24 8.71 -23.52
C LYS A 48 44.16 9.30 -24.92
N ASP A 49 44.50 10.57 -25.08
CA ASP A 49 44.51 11.28 -26.37
C ASP A 49 43.15 11.34 -27.09
N ASN A 50 42.02 11.29 -26.36
CA ASN A 50 40.66 11.23 -26.92
C ASN A 50 40.40 10.00 -27.80
N ASN A 51 41.22 8.95 -27.71
CA ASN A 51 41.01 7.72 -28.46
C ASN A 51 40.04 6.79 -27.70
N TYR A 52 38.76 6.83 -28.09
CA TYR A 52 37.71 5.99 -27.52
C TYR A 52 37.77 4.53 -27.96
N ASP A 53 38.55 4.23 -29.00
CA ASP A 53 38.69 2.88 -29.56
C ASP A 53 39.87 2.10 -28.95
N ASP A 54 40.59 2.68 -27.98
CA ASP A 54 41.65 1.96 -27.24
C ASP A 54 41.06 0.69 -26.60
N PRO A 55 41.56 -0.52 -26.94
CA PRO A 55 41.07 -1.77 -26.36
C PRO A 55 41.09 -1.79 -24.83
N ALA A 56 42.06 -1.11 -24.21
CA ALA A 56 42.15 -1.01 -22.75
C ALA A 56 41.03 -0.12 -22.17
N TYR A 57 40.65 0.94 -22.88
CA TYR A 57 39.54 1.81 -22.53
C TYR A 57 38.20 1.07 -22.63
N VAL A 58 37.95 0.38 -23.75
CA VAL A 58 36.73 -0.40 -23.99
C VAL A 58 36.60 -1.54 -22.98
N ALA A 59 37.68 -2.27 -22.67
CA ALA A 59 37.67 -3.32 -21.67
C ALA A 59 37.27 -2.80 -20.28
N LYS A 60 37.81 -1.64 -19.89
CA LYS A 60 37.51 -1.01 -18.59
C LYS A 60 36.09 -0.45 -18.54
N GLN A 61 35.55 0.10 -19.63
CA GLN A 61 34.15 0.48 -19.73
C GLN A 61 33.21 -0.71 -19.58
N ASN A 62 33.49 -1.82 -20.27
CA ASN A 62 32.69 -3.05 -20.16
C ASN A 62 32.70 -3.62 -18.74
N GLU A 63 33.84 -3.54 -18.03
CA GLU A 63 33.93 -3.93 -16.64
C GLU A 63 33.05 -3.05 -15.73
N ILE A 64 33.08 -1.72 -15.92
CA ILE A 64 32.21 -0.79 -15.18
C ILE A 64 30.75 -1.07 -15.49
N GLN A 65 30.38 -1.22 -16.76
CA GLN A 65 29.00 -1.50 -17.14
C GLN A 65 28.48 -2.79 -16.49
N LYS A 66 29.32 -3.83 -16.44
CA LYS A 66 28.97 -5.09 -15.76
C LYS A 66 28.73 -4.86 -14.25
N LYS A 67 29.61 -4.10 -13.57
CA LYS A 67 29.45 -3.77 -12.15
C LYS A 67 28.21 -2.93 -11.88
N VAL A 68 27.93 -1.95 -12.73
CA VAL A 68 26.72 -1.11 -12.66
C VAL A 68 25.48 -1.96 -12.85
N ASN A 69 25.44 -2.85 -13.85
CA ASN A 69 24.31 -3.73 -14.10
C ASN A 69 24.04 -4.66 -12.90
N THR A 70 25.08 -5.31 -12.36
CA THR A 70 24.94 -6.16 -11.17
C THR A 70 24.49 -5.37 -9.94
N CYS A 71 24.95 -4.13 -9.78
CA CYS A 71 24.49 -3.26 -8.70
C CYS A 71 23.04 -2.86 -8.86
N ASN A 72 22.62 -2.47 -10.07
CA ASN A 72 21.24 -2.12 -10.38
C ASN A 72 20.31 -3.31 -10.13
N GLU A 73 20.72 -4.52 -10.50
CA GLU A 73 19.95 -5.74 -10.25
C GLU A 73 19.79 -6.01 -8.75
N ALA A 74 20.86 -5.88 -7.96
CA ALA A 74 20.79 -6.02 -6.50
C ALA A 74 19.92 -4.93 -5.85
N TYR A 75 20.01 -3.70 -6.35
CA TYR A 75 19.18 -2.58 -5.92
C TYR A 75 17.71 -2.84 -6.25
N ASP A 76 17.38 -3.30 -7.45
CA ASP A 76 16.02 -3.61 -7.87
C ASP A 76 15.41 -4.75 -7.04
N ILE A 77 16.18 -5.79 -6.74
CA ILE A 77 15.74 -6.87 -5.84
C ILE A 77 15.41 -6.31 -4.44
N THR A 78 16.30 -5.48 -3.90
CA THR A 78 16.13 -4.88 -2.57
C THR A 78 14.92 -3.95 -2.54
N ARG A 79 14.80 -3.06 -3.53
CA ARG A 79 13.69 -2.14 -3.68
C ARG A 79 12.36 -2.88 -3.78
N LYS A 80 12.26 -3.91 -4.64
CA LYS A 80 11.05 -4.74 -4.77
C LYS A 80 10.68 -5.41 -3.44
N SER A 81 11.68 -5.89 -2.69
CA SER A 81 11.42 -6.48 -1.37
C SER A 81 10.87 -5.45 -0.39
N GLN A 82 11.43 -4.24 -0.36
CA GLN A 82 10.97 -3.15 0.51
C GLN A 82 9.55 -2.71 0.16
N GLU A 83 9.22 -2.54 -1.13
CA GLU A 83 7.86 -2.23 -1.59
C GLU A 83 6.86 -3.31 -1.14
N ARG A 84 7.24 -4.60 -1.21
CA ARG A 84 6.42 -5.69 -0.69
C ARG A 84 6.20 -5.60 0.82
N TYR A 85 7.23 -5.27 1.60
CA TYR A 85 7.09 -5.08 3.05
C TYR A 85 6.19 -3.88 3.40
N LYS A 86 6.27 -2.78 2.65
CA LYS A 86 5.34 -1.64 2.79
C LYS A 86 3.89 -2.09 2.63
N LEU A 87 3.60 -2.86 1.59
CA LEU A 87 2.25 -3.38 1.35
C LEU A 87 1.76 -4.28 2.49
N ILE A 88 2.61 -5.18 2.97
CA ILE A 88 2.28 -6.06 4.10
C ILE A 88 1.98 -5.23 5.36
N LEU A 89 2.78 -4.20 5.65
CA LEU A 89 2.58 -3.34 6.81
C LEU A 89 1.27 -2.54 6.70
N ILE A 90 0.99 -1.94 5.55
CA ILE A 90 -0.27 -1.22 5.29
C ILE A 90 -1.46 -2.17 5.46
N GLY A 91 -1.39 -3.37 4.86
CA GLY A 91 -2.42 -4.39 4.98
C GLY A 91 -2.66 -4.83 6.43
N ALA A 92 -1.58 -5.08 7.18
CA ALA A 92 -1.66 -5.46 8.59
C ALA A 92 -2.32 -4.36 9.45
N VAL A 93 -1.95 -3.09 9.25
CA VAL A 93 -2.57 -1.95 9.94
C VAL A 93 -4.06 -1.86 9.60
N ASN A 94 -4.43 -2.03 8.33
CA ASN A 94 -5.82 -2.00 7.89
C ASN A 94 -6.64 -3.14 8.52
N ILE A 95 -6.08 -4.35 8.62
CA ILE A 95 -6.71 -5.48 9.32
C ILE A 95 -6.88 -5.20 10.81
N LEU A 96 -5.87 -4.62 11.47
CA LEU A 96 -5.97 -4.25 12.88
C LEU A 96 -7.06 -3.21 13.13
N VAL A 97 -7.18 -2.21 12.26
CA VAL A 97 -8.27 -1.22 12.32
C VAL A 97 -9.63 -1.90 12.11
N LEU A 98 -9.74 -2.81 11.14
CA LEU A 98 -10.97 -3.58 10.92
C LEU A 98 -11.38 -4.37 12.17
N LEU A 99 -10.43 -5.08 12.79
CA LEU A 99 -10.68 -5.86 13.99
C LEU A 99 -11.10 -4.96 15.17
N ALA A 100 -10.43 -3.83 15.36
CA ALA A 100 -10.79 -2.86 16.39
C ALA A 100 -12.23 -2.34 16.18
N LEU A 101 -12.62 -2.06 14.94
CA LEU A 101 -13.99 -1.62 14.61
C LEU A 101 -15.04 -2.70 14.89
N ILE A 102 -14.72 -3.97 14.66
CA ILE A 102 -15.62 -5.09 14.97
C ILE A 102 -15.83 -5.19 16.49
N PHE A 103 -14.76 -5.09 17.28
CA PHE A 103 -14.82 -5.17 18.74
C PHE A 103 -15.56 -3.98 19.37
N LEU A 104 -15.45 -2.79 18.80
CA LEU A 104 -16.09 -1.57 19.33
C LEU A 104 -17.60 -1.48 19.06
N GLY A 105 -18.18 -2.43 18.33
CA GLY A 105 -19.61 -2.45 18.01
C GLY A 105 -19.94 -1.45 16.90
N LEU A 106 -20.14 -1.97 15.68
CA LEU A 106 -20.39 -1.21 14.46
C LEU A 106 -21.54 -0.19 14.62
N ASN A 107 -21.15 1.09 14.70
CA ASN A 107 -22.01 2.25 14.54
C ASN A 107 -21.82 2.84 13.13
N PHE A 108 -22.68 3.79 12.73
CA PHE A 108 -22.60 4.42 11.41
C PHE A 108 -21.17 4.87 11.10
N VAL A 109 -20.49 5.53 12.06
CA VAL A 109 -19.07 5.97 12.03
C VAL A 109 -18.11 4.86 11.59
N SER A 110 -18.29 3.64 12.06
CA SER A 110 -17.45 2.49 11.71
C SER A 110 -17.56 2.10 10.23
N PHE A 111 -18.68 2.40 9.56
CA PHE A 111 -18.86 2.15 8.13
C PHE A 111 -18.02 3.08 7.26
N GLY A 112 -17.90 4.35 7.63
CA GLY A 112 -17.06 5.31 6.90
C GLY A 112 -15.58 5.00 7.01
N VAL A 113 -15.12 4.65 8.22
CA VAL A 113 -13.75 4.19 8.44
C VAL A 113 -13.48 2.92 7.63
N PHE A 114 -14.43 1.98 7.62
CA PHE A 114 -14.32 0.76 6.82
C PHE A 114 -14.16 1.06 5.32
N VAL A 115 -15.03 1.90 4.75
CA VAL A 115 -14.99 2.26 3.31
C VAL A 115 -13.69 2.97 2.95
N GLY A 116 -13.20 3.88 3.78
CA GLY A 116 -11.95 4.57 3.49
C GLY A 116 -10.71 3.69 3.67
N VAL A 117 -10.69 2.78 4.66
CA VAL A 117 -9.68 1.72 4.74
C VAL A 117 -9.69 0.88 3.46
N LEU A 118 -10.87 0.60 2.91
CA LEU A 118 -11.02 -0.16 1.68
C LEU A 118 -10.49 0.58 0.45
N LEU A 119 -10.91 1.84 0.27
CA LEU A 119 -10.42 2.70 -0.82
C LEU A 119 -8.91 2.89 -0.74
N SER A 120 -8.35 3.07 0.47
CA SER A 120 -6.92 3.18 0.67
C SER A 120 -6.18 1.91 0.26
N SER A 121 -6.75 0.73 0.55
CA SER A 121 -6.19 -0.57 0.20
C SER A 121 -6.23 -0.79 -1.31
N ILE A 122 -7.30 -0.35 -1.99
CA ILE A 122 -7.42 -0.41 -3.45
C ILE A 122 -6.43 0.55 -4.11
N ILE A 123 -6.33 1.80 -3.64
CA ILE A 123 -5.38 2.79 -4.16
C ILE A 123 -3.95 2.32 -3.94
N ALA A 124 -3.63 1.74 -2.79
CA ALA A 124 -2.34 1.10 -2.54
C ALA A 124 -2.08 -0.05 -3.52
N ALA A 125 -3.05 -0.95 -3.70
CA ALA A 125 -2.92 -2.06 -4.64
C ALA A 125 -2.71 -1.59 -6.10
N LEU A 126 -3.38 -0.50 -6.51
CA LEU A 126 -3.24 0.09 -7.85
C LEU A 126 -1.92 0.85 -8.02
N ALA A 127 -1.47 1.60 -7.02
CA ALA A 127 -0.21 2.35 -7.08
C ALA A 127 1.02 1.44 -7.12
N TYR A 128 0.93 0.25 -6.52
CA TYR A 128 1.99 -0.75 -6.50
C TYR A 128 1.72 -1.93 -7.45
N TYR A 129 0.92 -1.71 -8.50
CA TYR A 129 0.56 -2.72 -9.50
C TYR A 129 1.74 -3.01 -10.45
N ASP A 130 2.79 -3.63 -9.92
CA ASP A 130 3.72 -4.43 -10.72
C ASP A 130 3.28 -5.90 -10.63
N SER A 131 3.46 -6.67 -11.70
CA SER A 131 2.75 -7.92 -12.06
C SER A 131 2.63 -9.05 -11.00
N SER A 132 3.26 -8.92 -9.85
CA SER A 132 3.32 -9.89 -8.76
C SER A 132 2.23 -9.74 -7.67
N SER A 133 1.39 -8.69 -7.70
CA SER A 133 0.39 -8.43 -6.63
C SER A 133 -1.07 -8.85 -6.93
N ILE A 134 -1.31 -9.71 -7.92
CA ILE A 134 -2.67 -10.25 -8.21
C ILE A 134 -3.27 -10.95 -6.97
N ILE A 135 -2.44 -11.67 -6.22
CA ILE A 135 -2.88 -12.40 -5.02
C ILE A 135 -3.35 -11.42 -3.92
N ALA A 136 -2.65 -10.30 -3.73
CA ALA A 136 -3.04 -9.28 -2.75
C ALA A 136 -4.38 -8.64 -3.12
N LEU A 137 -4.61 -8.37 -4.41
CA LEU A 137 -5.89 -7.89 -4.91
C LEU A 137 -7.03 -8.88 -4.62
N ILE A 138 -6.82 -10.18 -4.91
CA ILE A 138 -7.81 -11.23 -4.65
C ILE A 138 -8.14 -11.31 -3.15
N ILE A 139 -7.14 -11.26 -2.28
CA ILE A 139 -7.34 -11.27 -0.82
C ILE A 139 -8.16 -10.04 -0.37
N VAL A 140 -7.86 -8.85 -0.89
CA VAL A 140 -8.62 -7.63 -0.59
C VAL A 140 -10.07 -7.74 -1.07
N ILE A 141 -10.31 -8.31 -2.25
CA ILE A 141 -11.66 -8.55 -2.78
C ILE A 141 -12.43 -9.57 -1.91
N VAL A 142 -11.79 -10.65 -1.48
CA VAL A 142 -12.42 -11.65 -0.60
C VAL A 142 -12.80 -11.03 0.75
N LEU A 143 -11.87 -10.31 1.37
CA LEU A 143 -12.13 -9.58 2.63
C LEU A 143 -13.26 -8.56 2.47
N PHE A 144 -13.34 -7.90 1.31
CA PHE A 144 -14.44 -6.99 0.99
C PHE A 144 -15.79 -7.69 0.92
N VAL A 145 -15.87 -8.84 0.23
CA VAL A 145 -17.10 -9.63 0.14
C VAL A 145 -17.53 -10.14 1.51
N GLU A 146 -16.60 -10.67 2.32
CA GLU A 146 -16.91 -11.12 3.69
C GLU A 146 -17.43 -9.98 4.56
N ALA A 147 -16.80 -8.81 4.51
CA ALA A 147 -17.24 -7.66 5.27
C ALA A 147 -18.64 -7.19 4.84
N ILE A 148 -18.95 -7.17 3.54
CA ILE A 148 -20.31 -6.88 3.05
C ILE A 148 -21.31 -7.90 3.59
N ILE A 149 -20.99 -9.19 3.58
CA ILE A 149 -21.87 -10.25 4.09
C ILE A 149 -22.14 -10.05 5.59
N LEU A 150 -21.09 -9.83 6.39
CA LEU A 150 -21.20 -9.60 7.83
C LEU A 150 -22.02 -8.34 8.14
N LEU A 151 -21.81 -7.26 7.39
CA LEU A 151 -22.59 -6.02 7.51
C LEU A 151 -24.06 -6.24 7.19
N THR A 152 -24.36 -6.91 6.07
CA THR A 152 -25.73 -7.20 5.63
C THR A 152 -26.46 -8.06 6.67
N LYS A 153 -25.77 -9.05 7.25
CA LYS A 153 -26.31 -9.90 8.31
C LYS A 153 -26.59 -9.11 9.59
N SER A 154 -25.69 -8.19 9.98
CA SER A 154 -25.85 -7.34 11.17
C SER A 154 -27.04 -6.38 11.05
N ILE A 155 -27.21 -5.74 9.90
CA ILE A 155 -28.31 -4.80 9.63
C ILE A 155 -29.66 -5.54 9.67
N ASN A 156 -29.75 -6.69 9.01
CA ASN A 156 -30.98 -7.51 8.99
C ASN A 156 -31.35 -8.04 10.37
N GLY A 157 -30.35 -8.38 11.20
CA GLY A 157 -30.55 -8.80 12.60
C GLY A 157 -31.21 -7.70 13.44
N LYS A 158 -30.68 -6.47 13.39
CA LYS A 158 -31.22 -5.33 14.16
C LYS A 158 -32.67 -5.01 13.77
N GLN A 159 -33.00 -5.02 12.47
CA GLN A 159 -34.38 -4.77 12.03
C GLN A 159 -35.38 -5.84 12.50
N LYS A 160 -34.96 -7.11 12.59
CA LYS A 160 -35.82 -8.21 13.04
C LYS A 160 -36.18 -8.07 14.52
N VAL A 161 -35.23 -7.68 15.35
CA VAL A 161 -35.44 -7.43 16.80
C VAL A 161 -36.40 -6.25 17.02
N GLU A 162 -36.25 -5.17 16.24
CA GLU A 162 -37.12 -3.99 16.35
C GLU A 162 -38.58 -4.30 15.96
N LYS A 163 -38.79 -5.11 14.89
CA LYS A 163 -40.12 -5.58 14.50
C LYS A 163 -40.77 -6.47 15.56
N LEU A 164 -40.00 -7.37 16.20
CA LEU A 164 -40.49 -8.23 17.28
C LEU A 164 -40.91 -7.41 18.51
N ASN A 165 -40.12 -6.41 18.89
CA ASN A 165 -40.46 -5.53 20.01
C ASN A 165 -41.70 -4.66 19.72
N LYS A 166 -41.90 -4.19 18.49
CA LYS A 166 -43.14 -3.50 18.10
C LYS A 166 -44.37 -4.42 18.15
N LYS A 167 -44.23 -5.69 17.77
CA LYS A 167 -45.33 -6.67 17.83
C LYS A 167 -45.74 -7.03 19.26
N LYS A 168 -44.79 -7.05 20.21
CA LYS A 168 -45.07 -7.36 21.64
C LYS A 168 -45.75 -6.22 22.41
N ARG A 169 -45.77 -5.00 21.86
CA ARG A 169 -46.39 -3.80 22.47
C ARG A 169 -47.82 -3.53 21.98
N ARG A 170 -48.32 -4.32 21.02
CA ARG A 170 -49.72 -4.31 20.56
C ARG A 170 -50.41 -5.54 21.12
#